data_AF-A0A7C7KPL9-F1
#
_entry.id   AF-A0A7C7KPL9-F1
#
_cell.length_a   1.000
_cell.length_b   1.000
_cell.length_c   1.000
_cell.angle_alpha   90.00
_cell.angle_beta   90.00
_cell.angle_gamma   90.00
#
_symmetry.space_group_name_H-M   'P 1'
#
loop_
_entity.id
_entity.type
_entity.pdbx_description
1 polymer ?
#
loop_
_entity_poly.entity_id
_entity_poly.type
_entity_poly.pdbx_seq_one_letter_code
_entity_poly.pdbx_strand_id
1 'polypeptide(L)' 'MAKKPSSYKPVSGFDLPRYAGIPTFMRLPHVPLDEVDDVQIGLIGVPWDGGTTNRAGARHGPRQIRDLSTLVRNVH' A
#
# COMPACT_ATOMS: atom_id res chain seq x y z
N MET A 1 -7.12 25.52 -1.05
CA MET A 1 -5.82 25.07 -0.54
C MET A 1 -5.03 24.51 -1.73
N ALA A 2 -3.76 24.89 -1.90
CA ALA A 2 -2.96 24.39 -3.02
C ALA A 2 -2.73 22.88 -2.84
N LYS A 3 -3.18 22.08 -3.82
CA LYS A 3 -2.97 20.63 -3.87
C LYS A 3 -1.45 20.40 -3.96
N LYS A 4 -0.83 19.95 -2.87
CA LYS A 4 0.59 19.60 -2.86
C LYS A 4 0.76 18.49 -3.91
N PRO A 5 1.70 18.57 -4.86
CA PRO A 5 1.89 17.46 -5.80
C PRO A 5 2.33 16.25 -4.99
N SER A 6 1.41 15.31 -4.77
CA SER A 6 1.70 14.05 -4.08
C SER A 6 2.55 13.24 -5.03
N SER A 7 3.86 13.26 -4.82
CA SER A 7 4.74 12.35 -5.52
C SER A 7 4.32 10.92 -5.14
N TYR A 8 3.69 10.20 -6.08
CA TYR A 8 3.31 8.80 -5.92
C TYR A 8 4.54 7.88 -6.04
N LYS A 9 5.57 8.15 -5.23
CA LYS A 9 6.83 7.41 -5.21
C LYS A 9 7.01 6.76 -3.84
N PRO A 10 7.54 5.52 -3.79
CA PRO A 10 7.91 4.89 -2.54
C PRO A 10 8.99 5.68 -1.80
N VAL A 11 8.99 5.60 -0.48
CA VAL A 11 10.11 6.09 0.34
C VAL A 11 11.38 5.31 -0.02
N SER A 12 12.48 6.03 -0.26
CA SER A 12 13.78 5.41 -0.57
C SER A 12 14.25 4.52 0.59
N GLY A 13 14.91 3.42 0.26
CA GLY A 13 15.58 2.57 1.26
C GLY A 13 16.81 3.23 1.89
N PHE A 14 17.36 4.27 1.23
CA PHE A 14 18.48 5.06 1.75
C PHE A 14 18.03 6.12 2.77
N ASP A 15 16.80 6.64 2.63
CA ASP A 15 16.25 7.65 3.55
C ASP A 15 15.63 7.01 4.79
N LEU A 16 14.94 5.88 4.60
CA LEU A 16 14.31 5.12 5.69
C LEU A 16 14.48 3.62 5.43
N PRO A 17 15.07 2.85 6.37
CA PRO A 17 15.26 1.43 6.18
C PRO A 17 13.93 0.71 5.99
N ARG A 18 13.94 -0.39 5.22
CA ARG A 18 12.71 -1.06 4.76
C ARG A 18 11.90 -1.72 5.87
N TYR A 19 12.52 -2.02 7.01
CA TYR A 19 11.84 -2.53 8.20
C TYR A 19 11.16 -1.42 9.03
N ALA A 20 11.29 -0.15 8.64
CA ALA A 20 10.74 0.99 9.37
C ALA A 20 9.67 1.76 8.56
N GLY A 21 8.81 2.47 9.29
CA GLY A 21 7.69 3.25 8.75
C GLY A 21 6.37 2.49 8.72
N ILE A 22 5.30 3.17 8.29
CA ILE A 22 3.97 2.57 8.15
C ILE A 22 3.96 1.66 6.91
N PRO A 23 3.55 0.38 7.02
CA PRO A 23 3.55 -0.57 5.91
C PRO A 23 2.33 -0.36 5.00
N THR A 24 2.35 0.71 4.21
CA THR A 24 1.46 0.85 3.03
C THR A 24 1.95 -0.05 1.90
N PHE A 25 1.09 -0.30 0.89
CA PHE A 25 1.47 -1.14 -0.24
C PHE A 25 2.65 -0.53 -1.01
N MET A 26 3.72 -1.29 -1.20
CA MET A 26 4.99 -0.87 -1.81
C MET A 26 5.60 0.40 -1.18
N ARG A 27 5.26 0.72 0.09
CA ARG A 27 5.67 1.95 0.78
C ARG A 27 5.24 3.24 0.05
N LEU A 28 4.13 3.20 -0.70
CA LEU A 28 3.52 4.36 -1.35
C LEU A 28 2.78 5.26 -0.34
N PRO A 29 2.54 6.54 -0.65
CA PRO A 29 1.72 7.40 0.18
C PRO A 29 0.31 6.82 0.38
N HIS A 30 -0.23 6.97 1.59
CA HIS A 30 -1.66 6.75 1.83
C HIS A 30 -2.43 7.97 1.33
N VAL A 31 -3.44 7.75 0.48
CA VAL A 31 -4.30 8.80 -0.06
C VAL A 31 -5.72 8.60 0.48
N PRO A 32 -6.28 9.58 1.21
CA PRO A 32 -7.69 9.59 1.61
C PRO A 32 -8.64 9.51 0.41
N LEU A 33 -9.83 8.92 0.59
CA LEU A 33 -10.80 8.74 -0.49
C LEU A 33 -11.34 10.06 -1.07
N ASP A 34 -11.36 11.13 -0.28
CA ASP A 34 -11.74 12.49 -0.67
C ASP A 34 -10.62 13.25 -1.40
N GLU A 35 -9.43 12.65 -1.54
CA GLU A 35 -8.27 13.25 -2.20
C GLU A 35 -7.84 12.48 -3.47
N VAL A 36 -8.67 11.56 -3.99
CA VAL A 36 -8.26 10.63 -5.07
C VAL A 36 -8.34 11.20 -6.49
N ASP A 37 -8.73 12.46 -6.69
CA ASP A 37 -9.06 13.01 -8.02
C ASP A 37 -7.92 12.91 -9.06
N ASP A 38 -6.66 12.90 -8.62
CA ASP A 38 -5.47 12.81 -9.47
C ASP A 38 -4.77 11.44 -9.38
N VAL A 39 -5.38 10.46 -8.70
CA VAL A 39 -4.87 9.09 -8.63
C VAL A 39 -5.24 8.35 -9.91
N GLN A 40 -4.23 7.94 -10.67
CA GLN A 40 -4.41 7.14 -11.88
C GLN A 40 -4.64 5.66 -11.57
N ILE A 41 -4.00 5.14 -10.51
CA ILE A 41 -4.07 3.75 -10.08
C ILE A 41 -4.15 3.68 -8.56
N GLY A 42 -5.24 3.10 -8.04
CA GLY A 42 -5.43 2.84 -6.62
C GLY A 42 -5.07 1.40 -6.24
N LEU A 43 -4.30 1.22 -5.17
CA LEU A 43 -3.97 -0.09 -4.62
C LEU A 43 -4.82 -0.40 -3.38
N ILE A 44 -5.90 -1.14 -3.58
CA ILE A 44 -6.91 -1.41 -2.56
C ILE A 44 -6.84 -2.88 -2.14
N GLY A 45 -6.76 -3.13 -0.83
CA GLY A 45 -6.84 -4.47 -0.27
C GLY A 45 -8.23 -4.73 0.30
N VAL A 46 -8.86 -5.83 -0.09
CA VAL A 46 -10.18 -6.26 0.41
C VAL A 46 -10.01 -7.44 1.39
N PRO A 47 -10.04 -7.23 2.71
CA PRO A 47 -9.79 -8.26 3.71
C PRO A 47 -11.05 -9.09 3.99
N TRP A 48 -11.48 -9.88 3.00
CA TRP A 48 -12.71 -10.65 3.09
C TRP A 48 -12.51 -12.10 2.63
N ASP A 49 -13.10 -13.04 3.38
CA ASP A 49 -13.12 -14.47 3.05
C ASP A 49 -14.44 -15.12 3.51
N GLY A 50 -15.53 -14.34 3.57
CA GLY A 50 -16.83 -14.82 4.05
C GLY A 50 -17.45 -15.93 3.18
N GLY A 51 -17.02 -16.05 1.92
CA GLY A 51 -17.44 -17.13 1.02
C GLY A 51 -16.60 -18.40 1.08
N THR A 52 -15.60 -18.49 1.97
CA THR A 52 -14.71 -19.66 2.05
C THR A 52 -15.38 -20.86 2.70
N THR A 53 -15.37 -22.03 2.04
CA THR A 53 -16.06 -23.25 2.48
C THR A 53 -15.18 -24.29 3.18
N ASN A 54 -13.85 -24.11 3.17
CA ASN A 54 -12.90 -25.05 3.77
C ASN A 54 -11.92 -24.31 4.69
N ARG A 55 -10.77 -23.86 4.17
CA ARG A 55 -9.71 -23.22 4.97
C ARG A 55 -9.77 -21.70 4.84
N ALA A 56 -10.32 -21.04 5.85
CA ALA A 56 -10.37 -19.57 5.98
C ALA A 56 -8.98 -18.97 6.27
N GLY A 57 -8.88 -17.64 6.23
CA GLY A 57 -7.67 -16.88 6.57
C GLY A 57 -7.27 -15.83 5.53
N ALA A 58 -7.85 -15.87 4.32
CA ALA A 58 -7.51 -14.92 3.25
C ALA A 58 -7.82 -13.46 3.62
N ARG A 59 -8.71 -13.21 4.59
CA ARG A 59 -8.94 -11.86 5.17
C ARG A 59 -7.67 -11.20 5.72
N HIS A 60 -6.66 -11.98 6.11
CA HIS A 60 -5.37 -11.47 6.59
C HIS A 60 -4.37 -11.14 5.46
N GLY A 61 -4.62 -11.66 4.26
CA GLY A 61 -3.75 -11.51 3.08
C GLY A 61 -3.38 -10.06 2.77
N PRO A 62 -4.34 -9.11 2.68
CA PRO A 62 -4.02 -7.72 2.38
C PRO A 62 -3.07 -7.04 3.38
N ARG A 63 -3.05 -7.46 4.65
CA ARG A 63 -2.08 -6.94 5.62
C ARG A 63 -0.70 -7.53 5.35
N GLN A 64 -0.61 -8.85 5.17
CA GLN A 64 0.68 -9.51 4.96
C GLN A 64 1.34 -9.12 3.62
N ILE A 65 0.54 -8.92 2.57
CA ILE A 65 1.06 -8.43 1.28
C ILE A 65 1.65 -7.03 1.44
N ARG A 66 1.01 -6.12 2.19
CA ARG A 66 1.59 -4.78 2.45
C ARG A 66 2.93 -4.88 3.17
N ASP A 67 3.01 -5.69 4.22
CA ASP A 67 4.24 -5.93 4.98
C ASP A 67 5.38 -6.46 4.09
N LEU A 68 5.13 -7.52 3.32
CA LEU A 68 6.12 -8.12 2.42
C LEU A 68 6.49 -7.22 1.25
N SER A 69 5.56 -6.36 0.79
CA SER A 69 5.81 -5.43 -0.32
C SER A 69 6.86 -4.36 -0.01
N THR A 70 7.26 -4.19 1.26
CA THR A 70 8.35 -3.29 1.68
C THR A 70 9.70 -3.66 1.04
N LEU A 71 9.85 -4.88 0.52
CA LEU A 71 11.06 -5.35 -0.17
C LEU A 71 11.10 -4.97 -1.66
N VAL A 72 9.95 -4.65 -2.27
CA VAL A 72 9.87 -4.26 -3.69
C VAL A 72 10.62 -2.94 -3.92
N ARG A 73 11.32 -2.85 -5.04
CA ARG A 73 12.10 -1.67 -5.42
C ARG A 73 11.43 -0.97 -6.60
N ASN A 74 11.50 0.35 -6.59
CA ASN A 74 11.24 1.13 -7.79
C ASN A 74 12.37 0.85 -8.78
N VAL A 75 12.03 0.48 -10.01
CA VAL A 75 12.97 0.27 -11.12
C VAL A 75 12.62 1.31 -12.17
N HIS A 76 13.63 1.96 -12.75
CA HIS A 76 13.49 2.91 -13.86
C HIS A 76 14.32 2.40 -15.03
#